data_AF-A0A2V9VTN0-F1
#
_entry.id   AF-A0A2V9VTN0-F1
#
_cell.length_a   1.000
_cell.length_b   1.000
_cell.length_c   1.000
_cell.angle_alpha   90.00
_cell.angle_beta   90.00
_cell.angle_gamma   90.00
#
_symmetry.space_group_name_H-M   'P 1'
#
loop_
_entity.id
_entity.type
_entity.pdbx_description
1 polymer ?
#
loop_
_entity_poly.entity_id
_entity_poly.type
_entity_poly.pdbx_seq_one_letter_code
_entity_poly.pdbx_strand_id
1 'polypeptide(L)'
;MAGQSDSLQVLAIRGLYCAKTSGEASFGSGTRWANSFRAPGCSYRTLSRVGGVRRAGLRSAPRPCIVFLIMLLTWFFTGAAFFLDAARIPVLSTVLILSVLSGTLARTDHQFKVTGAAPSENAASSIVPSLTPADVVRAWQAARKKTPTDPVIVVATAGGGIRAAAWTTQVLTGLENDGQDSAKYQSCQSSLSSSVLAISSVSGGSVGSMFFLSGYGSAKEADFVFKPDNIVERASRSSLSAAGWGFLYPDLARAFPLLGMAVPQTIDRGWALENAWIAQWPSPPNINEWRRDAAAGKRPAAIFNATAAENGDRFLIASTDLEENVLSDAMGTLADKVTIQFSKRFPGYDVPVATAARLSASFPYVSPEAQPSDGPATSRFHIGDGGYYDNSGVLSALEWMEQAASALKGHPVLLLLIDSEPGTPGPAQRWSWQRQFVAPVDTLLNVRTASQQVRGAFETALAQRQFHFGSGLEVMPVSFLYSSSLPAPLSWHLTNAQKAAISQKWKEKPRERQQVMDFLGCKSAAP
;
A
#
# COMPACT_ATOMS: atom_id res chain seq x y z
N MET A 1 -66.91 41.27 11.06
CA MET A 1 -65.71 41.59 11.86
C MET A 1 -64.64 40.60 11.40
N ALA A 2 -63.81 40.94 10.39
CA ALA A 2 -62.47 41.54 10.55
C ALA A 2 -61.60 40.73 11.53
N GLY A 3 -60.41 40.19 11.25
CA GLY A 3 -59.42 40.30 10.18
C GLY A 3 -58.02 40.05 10.79
N GLN A 4 -57.00 39.75 9.96
CA GLN A 4 -55.53 39.67 10.24
C GLN A 4 -55.02 38.42 11.00
N SER A 5 -54.04 37.61 10.54
CA SER A 5 -52.75 37.73 9.82
C SER A 5 -51.51 37.95 10.72
N ASP A 6 -50.48 37.13 10.42
CA ASP A 6 -49.02 37.26 10.66
C ASP A 6 -48.51 37.22 12.11
N SER A 7 -47.45 36.48 12.49
CA SER A 7 -46.11 36.47 11.88
C SER A 7 -45.17 35.44 12.55
N LEU A 8 -44.19 34.98 11.77
CA LEU A 8 -42.96 34.29 12.20
C LEU A 8 -42.14 35.13 13.19
N GLN A 9 -41.62 34.53 14.26
CA GLN A 9 -40.30 34.89 14.80
C GLN A 9 -39.53 33.68 15.34
N VAL A 10 -38.33 33.53 14.77
CA VAL A 10 -37.20 32.74 15.24
C VAL A 10 -36.69 33.32 16.56
N LEU A 11 -36.48 32.49 17.59
CA LEU A 11 -35.60 32.85 18.69
C LEU A 11 -34.81 31.63 19.18
N ALA A 12 -33.53 31.61 18.82
CA ALA A 12 -32.52 30.82 19.49
C ALA A 12 -32.12 31.55 20.78
N ILE A 13 -32.22 30.91 21.95
CA ILE A 13 -31.50 31.32 23.14
C ILE A 13 -30.90 30.09 23.84
N ARG A 14 -29.57 30.13 23.97
CA ARG A 14 -28.72 29.29 24.81
C ARG A 14 -29.09 29.44 26.28
N GLY A 15 -29.08 28.33 27.03
CA GLY A 15 -29.07 28.33 28.48
C GLY A 15 -28.34 27.11 29.01
N LEU A 16 -27.02 27.21 29.18
CA LEU A 16 -26.24 26.32 30.03
C LEU A 16 -26.66 26.56 31.49
N TYR A 17 -27.16 25.53 32.16
CA TYR A 17 -27.26 25.50 33.62
C TYR A 17 -26.24 24.51 34.16
N CYS A 18 -25.18 25.04 34.79
CA CYS A 18 -24.36 24.34 35.77
C CYS A 18 -24.63 24.99 37.11
N ALA A 19 -25.28 24.26 38.03
CA ALA A 19 -25.28 24.57 39.45
C ALA A 19 -25.65 23.32 40.26
N LYS A 20 -24.69 22.73 40.98
CA LYS A 20 -24.76 22.68 42.45
C LYS A 20 -23.42 22.28 43.05
N THR A 21 -22.91 23.19 43.85
CA THR A 21 -21.77 23.07 44.76
C THR A 21 -22.22 22.47 46.09
N SER A 22 -21.40 21.57 46.63
CA SER A 22 -21.17 21.35 48.06
C SER A 22 -19.64 21.15 48.15
N GLY A 23 -18.83 21.95 48.83
CA GLY A 23 -19.07 22.73 50.02
C GLY A 23 -18.28 22.09 51.14
N GLU A 24 -16.96 22.32 51.18
CA GLU A 24 -16.16 22.26 52.40
C GLU A 24 -14.90 23.11 52.20
N ALA A 25 -14.72 24.06 53.11
CA ALA A 25 -13.71 25.11 53.08
C ALA A 25 -12.54 24.73 53.99
N SER A 26 -11.32 25.11 53.60
CA SER A 26 -10.27 25.44 54.56
C SER A 26 -9.41 26.58 54.02
N PHE A 27 -9.16 27.53 54.92
CA PHE A 27 -8.59 28.86 54.76
C PHE A 27 -7.08 28.87 54.46
N GLY A 28 -6.59 29.95 53.83
CA GLY A 28 -5.14 30.24 53.78
C GLY A 28 -4.74 31.44 52.90
N SER A 29 -5.00 32.64 53.40
CA SER A 29 -4.47 33.98 53.05
C SER A 29 -3.26 34.14 52.10
N GLY A 30 -3.33 35.16 51.22
CA GLY A 30 -2.14 35.74 50.58
C GLY A 30 -2.44 36.72 49.43
N THR A 31 -2.81 37.95 49.76
CA THR A 31 -3.06 39.08 48.84
C THR A 31 -1.77 39.66 48.22
N ARG A 32 -1.77 39.95 46.91
CA ARG A 32 -1.15 41.17 46.36
C ARG A 32 -1.71 41.58 45.01
N TRP A 33 -2.00 42.87 44.94
CA TRP A 33 -2.63 43.65 43.87
C TRP A 33 -1.67 43.93 42.70
N ALA A 34 -2.19 44.04 41.47
CA ALA A 34 -2.13 45.27 40.66
C ALA A 34 -2.74 45.09 39.25
N ASN A 35 -3.46 46.13 38.86
CA ASN A 35 -4.21 46.31 37.62
C ASN A 35 -3.36 46.30 36.34
N SER A 36 -3.90 45.80 35.23
CA SER A 36 -4.17 46.66 34.06
C SER A 36 -4.94 45.89 32.98
N PHE A 37 -6.11 46.43 32.66
CA PHE A 37 -6.91 46.11 31.49
C PHE A 37 -6.16 46.50 30.20
N ARG A 38 -6.03 45.57 29.26
CA ARG A 38 -6.03 45.87 27.82
C ARG A 38 -6.90 44.85 27.10
N ALA A 39 -7.97 45.34 26.47
CA ALA A 39 -8.78 44.59 25.53
C ALA A 39 -7.95 44.26 24.27
N PRO A 40 -8.10 43.07 23.67
CA PRO A 40 -7.23 42.58 22.61
C PRO A 40 -7.69 43.05 21.23
N GLY A 41 -6.73 43.50 20.43
CA GLY A 41 -6.91 43.72 18.99
C GLY A 41 -7.11 42.39 18.25
N CYS A 42 -8.10 42.39 17.36
CA CYS A 42 -8.42 41.31 16.44
C CYS A 42 -7.19 40.86 15.63
N SER A 43 -6.81 39.59 15.78
CA SER A 43 -6.00 38.86 14.81
C SER A 43 -6.81 37.67 14.32
N TYR A 44 -6.99 37.59 13.01
CA TYR A 44 -7.62 36.47 12.31
C TYR A 44 -6.85 35.17 12.60
N ARG A 45 -7.27 34.43 13.61
CA ARG A 45 -6.91 33.02 13.77
C ARG A 45 -7.94 32.16 13.05
N THR A 46 -7.47 31.65 11.92
CA THR A 46 -7.96 30.50 11.17
C THR A 46 -8.56 29.43 12.10
N LEU A 47 -9.75 28.95 11.76
CA LEU A 47 -10.45 27.85 12.41
C LEU A 47 -9.62 26.55 12.35
N SER A 48 -8.67 26.39 13.28
CA SER A 48 -8.02 25.12 13.59
C SER A 48 -8.32 24.75 15.04
N ARG A 49 -9.58 24.37 15.33
CA ARG A 49 -9.94 23.74 16.62
C ARG A 49 -11.25 22.98 16.50
N VAL A 50 -11.21 21.87 15.77
CA VAL A 50 -11.99 20.68 16.12
C VAL A 50 -10.96 19.60 16.45
N GLY A 51 -10.31 19.78 17.59
CA GLY A 51 -9.43 18.78 18.19
C GLY A 51 -10.19 18.11 19.33
N GLY A 52 -10.27 16.78 19.33
CA GLY A 52 -10.82 16.06 20.46
C GLY A 52 -11.39 14.67 20.22
N VAL A 53 -11.12 14.00 19.10
CA VAL A 53 -11.38 12.54 19.05
C VAL A 53 -10.26 11.87 19.84
N ARG A 54 -10.55 11.55 21.11
CA ARG A 54 -9.74 10.61 21.89
C ARG A 54 -9.53 9.38 21.02
N ARG A 55 -8.26 9.00 20.82
CA ARG A 55 -7.79 7.77 20.19
C ARG A 55 -8.28 6.55 20.99
N ALA A 56 -9.58 6.25 20.94
CA ALA A 56 -10.11 4.95 21.26
C ALA A 56 -9.85 4.09 20.01
N GLY A 57 -9.00 3.07 20.15
CA GLY A 57 -8.74 2.14 19.05
C GLY A 57 -10.07 1.63 18.51
N LEU A 58 -10.30 1.79 17.20
CA LEU A 58 -11.42 1.17 16.50
C LEU A 58 -11.27 -0.36 16.58
N ARG A 59 -11.68 -0.94 17.71
CA ARG A 59 -12.07 -2.34 17.85
C ARG A 59 -13.54 -2.46 17.44
N SER A 60 -13.89 -1.92 16.27
CA SER A 60 -15.23 -2.05 15.71
C SER A 60 -15.18 -3.18 14.70
N ALA A 61 -15.85 -4.29 15.02
CA ALA A 61 -16.01 -5.38 14.07
C ALA A 61 -16.61 -4.83 12.76
N PRO A 62 -16.18 -5.30 11.59
CA PRO A 62 -16.65 -4.79 10.29
C PRO A 62 -18.09 -5.18 9.95
N ARG A 63 -18.64 -6.17 10.66
CA ARG A 63 -20.04 -6.65 10.50
C ARG A 63 -21.07 -5.53 10.75
N PRO A 64 -20.96 -4.72 11.83
CA PRO A 64 -21.78 -3.53 12.02
C PRO A 64 -21.87 -2.58 10.81
N CYS A 65 -20.74 -2.31 10.12
CA CYS A 65 -20.74 -1.39 8.98
C CYS A 65 -21.59 -1.91 7.81
N ILE A 66 -21.48 -3.21 7.49
CA ILE A 66 -22.25 -3.84 6.41
C ILE A 66 -23.73 -3.90 6.76
N VAL A 67 -24.06 -4.32 7.99
CA VAL A 67 -25.47 -4.39 8.44
C VAL A 67 -26.10 -3.01 8.43
N PHE A 68 -25.37 -1.99 8.90
CA PHE A 68 -25.83 -0.62 8.89
C PHE A 68 -26.00 -0.07 7.47
N LEU A 69 -25.08 -0.38 6.54
CA LEU A 69 -25.22 -0.02 5.13
C LEU A 69 -26.46 -0.67 4.50
N ILE A 70 -26.68 -1.97 4.70
CA ILE A 70 -27.86 -2.67 4.19
C ILE A 70 -29.13 -2.07 4.77
N MET A 71 -29.14 -1.74 6.06
CA MET A 71 -30.28 -1.09 6.73
C MET A 71 -30.58 0.28 6.10
N LEU A 72 -29.56 1.12 5.91
CA LEU A 72 -29.72 2.43 5.25
C LEU A 72 -30.24 2.30 3.82
N LEU A 73 -29.68 1.39 3.02
CA LEU A 73 -30.13 1.16 1.65
C LEU A 73 -31.57 0.63 1.62
N THR A 74 -31.91 -0.29 2.51
CA THR A 74 -33.28 -0.83 2.60
C THR A 74 -34.29 0.26 2.90
N TRP A 75 -34.03 1.11 3.91
CA TRP A 75 -34.93 2.22 4.25
C TRP A 75 -35.00 3.25 3.13
N PHE A 76 -33.85 3.57 2.51
CA PHE A 76 -33.80 4.50 1.39
C PHE A 76 -34.62 4.00 0.20
N PHE A 77 -34.39 2.76 -0.26
CA PHE A 77 -35.11 2.22 -1.41
C PHE A 77 -36.59 1.98 -1.14
N THR A 78 -36.96 1.62 0.10
CA THR A 78 -38.38 1.50 0.49
C THR A 78 -39.07 2.87 0.46
N GLY A 79 -38.43 3.91 0.99
CA GLY A 79 -38.94 5.27 0.94
C GLY A 79 -39.01 5.79 -0.50
N ALA A 80 -37.96 5.58 -1.29
CA ALA A 80 -37.91 5.96 -2.70
C ALA A 80 -39.02 5.26 -3.50
N ALA A 81 -39.24 3.95 -3.28
CA ALA A 81 -40.34 3.22 -3.89
C ALA A 81 -41.69 3.85 -3.57
N PHE A 82 -41.96 4.13 -2.29
CA PHE A 82 -43.22 4.76 -1.87
C PHE A 82 -43.52 6.07 -2.61
N PHE A 83 -42.54 6.97 -2.74
CA PHE A 83 -42.72 8.24 -3.43
C PHE A 83 -42.74 8.12 -4.96
N LEU A 84 -41.88 7.27 -5.53
CA LEU A 84 -41.79 7.10 -6.98
C LEU A 84 -42.98 6.31 -7.55
N ASP A 85 -43.53 5.36 -6.79
CA ASP A 85 -44.73 4.61 -7.17
C ASP A 85 -45.96 5.51 -7.27
N ALA A 86 -46.07 6.52 -6.39
CA ALA A 86 -47.12 7.54 -6.49
C ALA A 86 -47.07 8.30 -7.83
N ALA A 87 -45.87 8.49 -8.38
CA ALA A 87 -45.64 9.09 -9.70
C ALA A 87 -45.55 8.06 -10.85
N ARG A 88 -45.71 6.76 -10.57
CA ARG A 88 -45.51 5.63 -11.52
C ARG A 88 -44.14 5.62 -12.19
N ILE A 89 -43.10 6.08 -11.47
CA ILE A 89 -41.73 6.10 -11.95
C ILE A 89 -41.00 4.85 -11.39
N PRO A 90 -40.38 4.00 -12.23
CA PRO A 90 -39.62 2.87 -11.74
C PRO A 90 -38.40 3.30 -10.91
N VAL A 91 -38.27 2.74 -9.70
CA VAL A 91 -37.13 3.02 -8.78
C VAL A 91 -35.80 2.73 -9.44
N LEU A 92 -35.66 1.56 -10.10
CA LEU A 92 -34.41 1.14 -10.73
C LEU A 92 -33.97 2.11 -11.85
N SER A 93 -34.91 2.51 -12.71
CA SER A 93 -34.64 3.48 -13.78
C SER A 93 -34.26 4.84 -13.22
N THR A 94 -34.91 5.28 -12.14
CA THR A 94 -34.58 6.55 -11.45
C THR A 94 -33.17 6.52 -10.88
N VAL A 95 -32.81 5.44 -10.19
CA VAL A 95 -31.48 5.25 -9.61
C VAL A 95 -30.41 5.21 -10.70
N LEU A 96 -30.68 4.52 -11.81
CA LEU A 96 -29.77 4.48 -12.96
C LEU A 96 -29.58 5.87 -13.58
N ILE A 97 -30.67 6.61 -13.82
CA ILE A 97 -30.61 7.97 -14.38
C ILE A 97 -29.85 8.90 -13.42
N LEU A 98 -30.16 8.87 -12.12
CA LEU A 98 -29.44 9.67 -11.13
C LEU A 98 -27.96 9.30 -11.06
N SER A 99 -27.61 8.01 -11.17
CA SER A 99 -26.22 7.55 -11.22
C SER A 99 -25.49 8.11 -12.45
N VAL A 100 -26.09 8.03 -13.64
CA VAL A 100 -25.53 8.59 -14.89
C VAL A 100 -25.38 10.11 -14.82
N LEU A 101 -26.40 10.81 -14.30
CA LEU A 101 -26.36 12.26 -14.11
C LEU A 101 -25.29 12.66 -13.09
N SER A 102 -25.09 11.86 -12.02
CA SER A 102 -24.05 12.12 -11.03
C SER A 102 -22.65 12.02 -11.62
N GLY A 103 -22.39 11.00 -12.43
CA GLY A 103 -21.08 10.80 -13.06
C GLY A 103 -20.73 11.87 -14.10
N THR A 104 -21.72 12.58 -14.65
CA THR A 104 -21.51 13.62 -15.66
C THR A 104 -21.47 15.03 -15.07
N LEU A 105 -22.17 15.28 -13.96
CA LEU A 105 -22.31 16.61 -13.36
C LEU A 105 -21.40 16.86 -12.16
N ALA A 106 -20.93 15.81 -11.48
CA ALA A 106 -20.19 15.93 -10.22
C ALA A 106 -18.77 15.34 -10.29
N ARG A 107 -17.87 15.92 -9.50
CA ARG A 107 -16.51 15.40 -9.26
C ARG A 107 -16.59 14.19 -8.32
N THR A 108 -17.04 13.04 -8.83
CA THR A 108 -17.24 11.81 -8.03
C THR A 108 -16.05 10.84 -8.07
N ASP A 109 -14.97 11.24 -8.74
CA ASP A 109 -13.80 10.39 -8.90
C ASP A 109 -12.99 10.19 -7.60
N HIS A 110 -12.12 9.17 -7.61
CA HIS A 110 -11.19 8.83 -6.55
C HIS A 110 -9.79 9.37 -6.87
N GLN A 111 -9.20 10.09 -5.91
CA GLN A 111 -7.87 10.68 -6.07
C GLN A 111 -6.92 10.26 -4.97
N PHE A 112 -5.68 9.95 -5.32
CA PHE A 112 -4.61 9.84 -4.33
C PHE A 112 -3.83 11.15 -4.26
N LYS A 113 -3.44 11.53 -3.04
CA LYS A 113 -2.73 12.79 -2.82
C LYS A 113 -1.28 12.67 -3.30
N VAL A 114 -0.90 13.54 -4.23
CA VAL A 114 0.50 13.81 -4.57
C VAL A 114 0.93 15.13 -3.93
N THR A 115 2.17 15.19 -3.46
CA THR A 115 2.76 16.42 -2.93
C THR A 115 3.79 16.94 -3.94
N GLY A 116 3.51 18.06 -4.58
CA GLY A 116 4.46 18.77 -5.44
C GLY A 116 5.12 19.94 -4.72
N ALA A 117 6.31 20.34 -5.18
CA ALA A 117 6.73 21.72 -5.01
C ALA A 117 5.80 22.60 -5.85
N ALA A 118 5.13 23.59 -5.24
CA ALA A 118 4.54 24.67 -6.02
C ALA A 118 5.63 25.26 -6.95
N PRO A 119 5.29 25.82 -8.13
CA PRO A 119 6.25 26.49 -8.99
C PRO A 119 6.78 27.74 -8.27
N SER A 120 7.74 27.55 -7.39
CA SER A 120 8.57 28.60 -6.80
C SER A 120 9.91 28.54 -7.52
N GLU A 121 10.48 29.71 -7.81
CA GLU A 121 11.71 29.92 -8.57
C GLU A 121 12.95 29.17 -8.02
N ASN A 122 12.83 28.48 -6.87
CA ASN A 122 13.86 27.66 -6.25
C ASN A 122 13.71 26.12 -6.48
N ALA A 123 12.80 25.70 -7.36
CA ALA A 123 12.47 24.28 -7.63
C ALA A 123 13.67 23.42 -8.09
N ALA A 124 14.74 24.03 -8.60
CA ALA A 124 15.97 23.33 -8.99
C ALA A 124 16.67 22.60 -7.82
N SER A 125 16.42 23.01 -6.58
CA SER A 125 16.99 22.38 -5.38
C SER A 125 16.20 21.16 -4.85
N SER A 126 15.02 20.88 -5.40
CA SER A 126 14.10 19.83 -4.93
C SER A 126 13.96 18.63 -5.88
N ILE A 127 14.65 18.64 -7.02
CA ILE A 127 14.69 17.51 -7.94
C ILE A 127 15.64 16.47 -7.35
N VAL A 128 15.10 15.36 -6.85
CA VAL A 128 15.95 14.23 -6.43
C VAL A 128 16.60 13.65 -7.69
N PRO A 129 17.94 13.50 -7.74
CA PRO A 129 18.62 12.93 -8.89
C PRO A 129 18.06 11.56 -9.27
N SER A 130 18.18 11.22 -10.56
CA SER A 130 17.95 9.85 -11.04
C SER A 130 18.84 8.89 -10.26
N LEU A 131 18.28 7.75 -9.83
CA LEU A 131 19.01 6.75 -9.05
C LEU A 131 18.95 5.41 -9.78
N THR A 132 20.01 5.11 -10.53
CA THR A 132 20.08 3.88 -11.33
C THR A 132 20.30 2.65 -10.43
N PRO A 133 19.97 1.44 -10.90
CA PRO A 133 20.23 0.21 -10.16
C PRO A 133 21.70 0.04 -9.79
N ALA A 134 22.62 0.41 -10.69
CA ALA A 134 24.05 0.37 -10.44
C ALA A 134 24.50 1.38 -9.35
N ASP A 135 23.85 2.55 -9.25
CA ASP A 135 24.10 3.51 -8.17
C ASP A 135 23.69 2.96 -6.81
N VAL A 136 22.56 2.25 -6.71
CA VAL A 136 22.11 1.61 -5.48
C VAL A 136 23.14 0.59 -4.99
N VAL A 137 23.68 -0.24 -5.88
CA VAL A 137 24.73 -1.22 -5.55
C VAL A 137 25.98 -0.52 -5.03
N ARG A 138 26.47 0.52 -5.74
CA ARG A 138 27.66 1.27 -5.34
C ARG A 138 27.48 1.98 -3.99
N ALA A 139 26.31 2.59 -3.77
CA ALA A 139 25.97 3.24 -2.51
C ALA A 139 25.96 2.23 -1.35
N TRP A 140 25.38 1.04 -1.57
CA TRP A 140 25.39 -0.04 -0.60
C TRP A 140 26.82 -0.53 -0.29
N GLN A 141 27.65 -0.75 -1.31
CA GLN A 141 29.06 -1.14 -1.15
C GLN A 141 29.80 -0.14 -0.27
N ALA A 142 29.69 1.15 -0.58
CA ALA A 142 30.34 2.22 0.17
C ALA A 142 29.82 2.34 1.61
N ALA A 143 28.49 2.41 1.78
CA ALA A 143 27.88 2.64 3.09
C ALA A 143 28.06 1.47 4.06
N ARG A 144 28.13 0.24 3.55
CA ARG A 144 28.23 -0.99 4.36
C ARG A 144 29.61 -1.63 4.32
N LYS A 145 30.59 -0.98 3.67
CA LYS A 145 31.97 -1.46 3.48
C LYS A 145 32.01 -2.88 2.90
N LYS A 146 31.14 -3.14 1.93
CA LYS A 146 30.99 -4.46 1.30
C LYS A 146 31.98 -4.61 0.15
N THR A 147 32.47 -5.83 0.01
CA THR A 147 33.41 -6.25 -1.01
C THR A 147 32.70 -7.08 -2.08
N PRO A 148 33.27 -7.24 -3.29
CA PRO A 148 32.66 -8.04 -4.34
C PRO A 148 32.34 -9.49 -3.96
N THR A 149 32.85 -10.04 -2.86
CA THR A 149 32.52 -11.39 -2.40
C THR A 149 31.33 -11.45 -1.42
N ASP A 150 30.77 -10.30 -1.04
CA ASP A 150 29.66 -10.25 -0.10
C ASP A 150 28.32 -10.61 -0.77
N PRO A 151 27.45 -11.38 -0.08
CA PRO A 151 26.19 -11.83 -0.64
C PRO A 151 25.22 -10.68 -0.91
N VAL A 152 24.56 -10.75 -2.06
CA VAL A 152 23.53 -9.81 -2.50
C VAL A 152 22.20 -10.53 -2.66
N ILE A 153 21.13 -9.90 -2.19
CA ILE A 153 19.76 -10.41 -2.29
C ILE A 153 18.89 -9.40 -3.03
N VAL A 154 18.19 -9.87 -4.05
CA VAL A 154 17.08 -9.15 -4.69
C VAL A 154 15.80 -9.94 -4.42
N VAL A 155 14.76 -9.25 -3.97
CA VAL A 155 13.50 -9.87 -3.58
C VAL A 155 12.44 -9.57 -4.63
N ALA A 156 11.72 -10.59 -5.09
CA ALA A 156 10.47 -10.45 -5.81
C ALA A 156 9.34 -11.05 -4.96
N THR A 157 8.31 -10.26 -4.67
CA THR A 157 7.17 -10.71 -3.86
C THR A 157 5.83 -10.50 -4.54
N ALA A 158 5.05 -11.58 -4.56
CA ALA A 158 3.80 -11.65 -5.27
C ALA A 158 2.60 -11.05 -4.51
N GLY A 159 1.52 -10.84 -5.24
CA GLY A 159 0.24 -10.41 -4.69
C GLY A 159 -0.52 -11.49 -3.91
N GLY A 160 -1.67 -11.09 -3.35
CA GLY A 160 -2.54 -11.98 -2.55
C GLY A 160 -3.11 -11.34 -1.28
N GLY A 161 -3.35 -10.01 -1.30
CA GLY A 161 -3.97 -9.28 -0.20
C GLY A 161 -3.22 -9.39 1.12
N ILE A 162 -3.94 -9.35 2.24
CA ILE A 162 -3.32 -9.37 3.58
C ILE A 162 -2.54 -10.66 3.87
N ARG A 163 -2.88 -11.78 3.21
CA ARG A 163 -2.09 -13.02 3.33
C ARG A 163 -0.69 -12.83 2.74
N ALA A 164 -0.59 -12.25 1.55
CA ALA A 164 0.70 -11.92 0.94
C ALA A 164 1.49 -10.92 1.78
N ALA A 165 0.81 -9.90 2.34
CA ALA A 165 1.45 -8.92 3.22
C ALA A 165 2.09 -9.60 4.44
N ALA A 166 1.32 -10.42 5.15
CA ALA A 166 1.78 -11.15 6.31
C ALA A 166 2.86 -12.19 5.97
N TRP A 167 2.69 -12.97 4.90
CA TRP A 167 3.67 -13.96 4.45
C TRP A 167 5.00 -13.33 4.05
N THR A 168 4.97 -12.25 3.26
CA THR A 168 6.16 -11.47 2.88
C THR A 168 6.93 -10.99 4.09
N THR A 169 6.24 -10.37 5.05
CA THR A 169 6.91 -9.95 6.29
C THR A 169 7.41 -11.11 7.13
N GLN A 170 6.67 -12.23 7.18
CA GLN A 170 7.07 -13.41 7.94
C GLN A 170 8.34 -14.04 7.37
N VAL A 171 8.47 -14.12 6.04
CA VAL A 171 9.68 -14.65 5.39
C VAL A 171 10.86 -13.71 5.61
N LEU A 172 10.72 -12.43 5.30
CA LEU A 172 11.84 -11.48 5.40
C LEU A 172 12.29 -11.27 6.86
N THR A 173 11.36 -11.04 7.79
CA THR A 173 11.73 -10.91 9.21
C THR A 173 12.14 -12.25 9.82
N GLY A 174 11.56 -13.36 9.38
CA GLY A 174 11.94 -14.70 9.84
C GLY A 174 13.36 -15.08 9.46
N LEU A 175 13.78 -14.79 8.23
CA LEU A 175 15.15 -15.00 7.75
C LEU A 175 16.14 -14.11 8.50
N GLU A 176 15.82 -12.84 8.74
CA GLU A 176 16.66 -11.97 9.57
C GLU A 176 16.84 -12.55 10.98
N ASN A 177 15.74 -12.96 11.62
CA ASN A 177 15.77 -13.51 12.96
C ASN A 177 16.51 -14.86 13.04
N ASP A 178 16.37 -15.72 12.02
CA ASP A 178 17.11 -16.98 11.97
C ASP A 178 18.63 -16.74 11.95
N GLY A 179 19.12 -15.78 11.18
CA GLY A 179 20.55 -15.44 11.14
C GLY A 179 21.08 -14.78 12.42
N GLN A 180 20.20 -14.26 13.27
CA GLN A 180 20.55 -13.68 14.58
C GLN A 180 20.38 -14.68 15.74
N ASP A 181 19.85 -15.88 15.48
CA ASP A 181 19.60 -16.91 16.48
C ASP A 181 20.90 -17.62 16.86
N SER A 182 21.52 -17.18 17.96
CA SER A 182 22.80 -17.73 18.45
C SER A 182 22.72 -19.19 18.91
N ALA A 183 21.50 -19.72 19.13
CA ALA A 183 21.31 -21.14 19.39
C ALA A 183 21.42 -21.98 18.11
N LYS A 184 21.22 -21.39 16.93
CA LYS A 184 21.33 -22.08 15.62
C LYS A 184 22.64 -21.82 14.93
N TYR A 185 23.12 -20.57 14.93
CA TYR A 185 24.30 -20.16 14.19
C TYR A 185 25.29 -19.42 15.08
N GLN A 186 26.56 -19.84 15.02
CA GLN A 186 27.63 -19.20 15.78
C GLN A 186 28.03 -17.85 15.18
N SER A 187 27.97 -17.75 13.85
CA SER A 187 28.32 -16.54 13.10
C SER A 187 27.73 -16.61 11.69
N CYS A 188 27.43 -15.46 11.10
CA CYS A 188 27.09 -15.30 9.69
C CYS A 188 27.99 -14.24 9.07
N GLN A 189 28.32 -14.37 7.79
CA GLN A 189 29.09 -13.35 7.06
C GLN A 189 28.28 -12.05 6.92
N SER A 190 26.97 -12.17 6.69
CA SER A 190 26.07 -11.03 6.51
C SER A 190 24.69 -11.33 7.08
N SER A 191 23.96 -10.31 7.53
CA SER A 191 22.53 -10.44 7.85
C SER A 191 21.68 -10.31 6.58
N LEU A 192 20.42 -10.76 6.63
CA LEU A 192 19.48 -10.58 5.52
C LEU A 192 19.31 -9.07 5.25
N SER A 193 19.03 -8.29 6.29
CA SER A 193 18.84 -6.85 6.21
C SER A 193 20.07 -6.12 5.61
N SER A 194 21.28 -6.64 5.88
CA SER A 194 22.51 -6.12 5.31
C SER A 194 22.72 -6.50 3.83
N SER A 195 22.06 -7.54 3.33
CA SER A 195 22.31 -8.11 1.99
C SER A 195 21.23 -7.78 0.95
N VAL A 196 20.03 -7.37 1.38
CA VAL A 196 18.95 -6.99 0.46
C VAL A 196 19.25 -5.65 -0.21
N LEU A 197 19.27 -5.61 -1.54
CA LEU A 197 19.50 -4.41 -2.35
C LEU A 197 18.23 -3.82 -2.94
N ALA A 198 17.31 -4.68 -3.38
CA ALA A 198 16.07 -4.26 -4.02
C ALA A 198 14.93 -5.21 -3.67
N ILE A 199 13.73 -4.66 -3.54
CA ILE A 199 12.49 -5.40 -3.33
C ILE A 199 11.48 -4.95 -4.40
N SER A 200 11.26 -5.80 -5.40
CA SER A 200 10.15 -5.70 -6.34
C SER A 200 8.93 -6.38 -5.75
N SER A 201 7.83 -5.65 -5.66
CA SER A 201 6.66 -6.10 -4.92
C SER A 201 5.36 -5.78 -5.65
N VAL A 202 4.37 -6.65 -5.43
CA VAL A 202 3.05 -6.53 -6.06
C VAL A 202 1.94 -6.67 -5.00
N SER A 203 0.90 -5.86 -5.11
CA SER A 203 -0.34 -5.99 -4.33
C SER A 203 -0.10 -6.15 -2.83
N GLY A 204 -0.64 -7.20 -2.21
CA GLY A 204 -0.39 -7.51 -0.80
C GLY A 204 1.09 -7.65 -0.44
N GLY A 205 1.92 -8.18 -1.34
CA GLY A 205 3.38 -8.24 -1.19
C GLY A 205 3.99 -6.85 -1.03
N SER A 206 3.47 -5.83 -1.74
CA SER A 206 3.89 -4.44 -1.56
C SER A 206 3.59 -3.88 -0.17
N VAL A 207 2.43 -4.21 0.39
CA VAL A 207 2.09 -3.82 1.76
C VAL A 207 3.02 -4.52 2.77
N GLY A 208 3.35 -5.80 2.55
CA GLY A 208 4.32 -6.52 3.35
C GLY A 208 5.72 -5.91 3.27
N SER A 209 6.21 -5.65 2.05
CA SER A 209 7.49 -4.98 1.80
C SER A 209 7.57 -3.60 2.43
N MET A 210 6.47 -2.84 2.40
CA MET A 210 6.39 -1.54 3.07
C MET A 210 6.69 -1.66 4.57
N PHE A 211 6.07 -2.62 5.25
CA PHE A 211 6.29 -2.85 6.67
C PHE A 211 7.70 -3.37 6.96
N PHE A 212 8.24 -4.27 6.15
CA PHE A 212 9.62 -4.75 6.30
C PHE A 212 10.64 -3.60 6.14
N LEU A 213 10.49 -2.79 5.08
CA LEU A 213 11.36 -1.65 4.79
C LEU A 213 11.26 -0.55 5.85
N SER A 214 10.16 -0.49 6.61
CA SER A 214 10.02 0.41 7.78
C SER A 214 10.97 0.08 8.93
N GLY A 215 11.56 -1.12 8.95
CA GLY A 215 12.58 -1.50 9.93
C GLY A 215 13.95 -0.87 9.69
N TYR A 216 14.21 -0.36 8.50
CA TYR A 216 15.50 0.28 8.16
C TYR A 216 15.57 1.73 8.66
N GLY A 217 16.71 2.10 9.21
CA GLY A 217 17.05 3.49 9.56
C GLY A 217 17.04 4.44 8.36
N SER A 218 17.05 5.74 8.66
CA SER A 218 17.07 6.81 7.65
C SER A 218 18.49 7.18 7.21
N ALA A 219 18.63 7.89 6.09
CA ALA A 219 19.89 8.48 5.62
C ALA A 219 20.54 9.45 6.62
N LYS A 220 19.78 9.95 7.60
CA LYS A 220 20.29 10.85 8.65
C LYS A 220 21.07 10.12 9.73
N GLU A 221 20.96 8.79 9.80
CA GLU A 221 21.65 7.98 10.79
C GLU A 221 23.07 7.65 10.31
N ALA A 222 24.05 7.81 11.20
CA ALA A 222 25.47 7.56 10.89
C ALA A 222 25.71 6.08 10.55
N ASP A 223 25.14 5.18 11.33
CA ASP A 223 25.33 3.74 11.19
C ASP A 223 24.19 3.06 10.43
N PHE A 224 24.39 1.82 9.99
CA PHE A 224 23.33 0.99 9.45
C PHE A 224 22.52 0.40 10.61
N VAL A 225 21.19 0.54 10.57
CA VAL A 225 20.28 0.06 11.61
C VAL A 225 19.10 -0.65 10.96
N PHE A 226 18.80 -1.86 11.45
CA PHE A 226 17.58 -2.59 11.12
C PHE A 226 16.89 -3.06 12.41
N LYS A 227 15.59 -2.74 12.56
CA LYS A 227 14.77 -3.07 13.74
C LYS A 227 13.58 -3.94 13.32
N PRO A 228 13.60 -5.27 13.56
CA PRO A 228 12.52 -6.17 13.16
C PRO A 228 11.25 -6.10 14.01
N ASP A 229 11.23 -5.30 15.08
CA ASP A 229 10.19 -5.31 16.11
C ASP A 229 8.78 -5.04 15.56
N ASN A 230 7.85 -5.93 15.89
CA ASN A 230 6.42 -5.83 15.58
C ASN A 230 6.07 -5.67 14.08
N ILE A 231 7.02 -5.88 13.16
CA ILE A 231 6.79 -5.74 11.71
C ILE A 231 5.72 -6.72 11.23
N VAL A 232 5.87 -8.00 11.58
CA VAL A 232 4.92 -9.07 11.18
C VAL A 232 3.53 -8.83 11.80
N GLU A 233 3.48 -8.36 13.05
CA GLU A 233 2.22 -8.04 13.72
C GLU A 233 1.48 -6.92 12.98
N ARG A 234 2.20 -5.85 12.61
CA ARG A 234 1.65 -4.69 11.91
C ARG A 234 1.14 -5.07 10.52
N ALA A 235 1.90 -5.85 9.76
CA ALA A 235 1.47 -6.35 8.45
C ALA A 235 0.27 -7.31 8.50
N SER A 236 0.13 -8.05 9.61
CA SER A 236 -0.99 -8.98 9.84
C SER A 236 -2.21 -8.33 10.51
N ARG A 237 -2.17 -7.02 10.76
CA ARG A 237 -3.23 -6.31 11.48
C ARG A 237 -4.43 -6.05 10.57
N SER A 238 -5.62 -6.29 11.12
CA SER A 238 -6.87 -6.04 10.41
C SER A 238 -7.02 -4.55 10.07
N SER A 239 -7.28 -4.25 8.80
CA SER A 239 -7.69 -2.93 8.30
C SER A 239 -9.08 -2.95 7.65
N LEU A 240 -9.80 -4.07 7.75
CA LEU A 240 -11.18 -4.24 7.26
C LEU A 240 -12.18 -3.21 7.81
N SER A 241 -12.02 -2.76 9.06
CA SER A 241 -12.88 -1.70 9.62
C SER A 241 -12.65 -0.34 8.96
N ALA A 242 -11.42 -0.06 8.51
CA ALA A 242 -11.11 1.16 7.77
C ALA A 242 -11.70 1.13 6.36
N ALA A 243 -11.58 -0.01 5.66
CA ALA A 243 -12.28 -0.21 4.39
C ALA A 243 -13.81 -0.06 4.55
N GLY A 244 -14.39 -0.70 5.58
CA GLY A 244 -15.83 -0.60 5.88
C GLY A 244 -16.29 0.82 6.20
N TRP A 245 -15.47 1.61 6.90
CA TRP A 245 -15.72 3.04 7.10
C TRP A 245 -15.71 3.80 5.77
N GLY A 246 -14.72 3.56 4.90
CA GLY A 246 -14.64 4.19 3.59
C GLY A 246 -15.87 3.91 2.71
N PHE A 247 -16.33 2.66 2.70
CA PHE A 247 -17.57 2.29 2.01
C PHE A 247 -18.79 3.02 2.55
N LEU A 248 -18.95 3.04 3.88
CA LEU A 248 -20.16 3.54 4.52
C LEU A 248 -20.28 5.07 4.48
N TYR A 249 -19.15 5.79 4.50
CA TYR A 249 -19.15 7.24 4.60
C TYR A 249 -18.81 7.91 3.28
N PRO A 250 -17.52 8.10 2.92
CA PRO A 250 -17.19 8.92 1.76
C PRO A 250 -17.66 8.29 0.44
N ASP A 251 -17.60 6.97 0.28
CA ASP A 251 -17.96 6.32 -0.98
C ASP A 251 -19.49 6.24 -1.15
N LEU A 252 -20.25 5.94 -0.09
CA LEU A 252 -21.71 6.02 -0.13
C LEU A 252 -22.18 7.44 -0.43
N ALA A 253 -21.56 8.46 0.17
CA ALA A 253 -21.91 9.85 -0.11
C ALA A 253 -21.64 10.22 -1.58
N ARG A 254 -20.58 9.69 -2.21
CA ARG A 254 -20.30 9.86 -3.65
C ARG A 254 -21.35 9.27 -4.57
N ALA A 255 -22.07 8.23 -4.13
CA ALA A 255 -23.16 7.64 -4.91
C ALA A 255 -24.36 8.59 -5.07
N PHE A 256 -24.42 9.68 -4.29
CA PHE A 256 -25.48 10.69 -4.35
C PHE A 256 -24.91 12.04 -4.80
N PRO A 257 -25.39 12.65 -5.89
CA PRO A 257 -24.67 13.76 -6.56
C PRO A 257 -24.46 14.99 -5.67
N LEU A 258 -25.47 15.42 -4.91
CA LEU A 258 -25.36 16.59 -4.02
C LEU A 258 -24.44 16.34 -2.82
N LEU A 259 -24.45 15.13 -2.27
CA LEU A 259 -23.60 14.77 -1.13
C LEU A 259 -22.16 14.48 -1.58
N GLY A 260 -22.00 13.85 -2.74
CA GLY A 260 -20.70 13.51 -3.32
C GLY A 260 -19.84 14.73 -3.62
N MET A 261 -20.44 15.83 -4.07
CA MET A 261 -19.73 17.10 -4.29
C MET A 261 -19.12 17.69 -3.01
N ALA A 262 -19.64 17.35 -1.83
CA ALA A 262 -19.12 17.83 -0.56
C ALA A 262 -17.97 16.97 -0.01
N VAL A 263 -17.73 15.78 -0.57
CA VAL A 263 -16.66 14.88 -0.15
C VAL A 263 -15.40 15.13 -0.99
N PRO A 264 -14.27 15.51 -0.38
CA PRO A 264 -13.02 15.63 -1.12
C PRO A 264 -12.66 14.32 -1.82
N GLN A 265 -12.32 14.38 -3.12
CA GLN A 265 -11.96 13.20 -3.94
C GLN A 265 -10.77 12.41 -3.38
N THR A 266 -9.97 13.02 -2.50
CA THR A 266 -8.84 12.39 -1.81
C THR A 266 -9.18 11.64 -0.53
N ILE A 267 -10.47 11.60 -0.12
CA ILE A 267 -10.92 10.89 1.09
C ILE A 267 -11.86 9.77 0.67
N ASP A 268 -11.39 8.54 0.67
CA ASP A 268 -12.15 7.35 0.28
C ASP A 268 -11.74 6.12 1.11
N ARG A 269 -12.22 4.93 0.73
CA ARG A 269 -11.78 3.67 1.36
C ARG A 269 -10.29 3.36 1.21
N GLY A 270 -9.63 3.83 0.14
CA GLY A 270 -8.18 3.73 -0.05
C GLY A 270 -7.43 4.61 0.97
N TRP A 271 -7.84 5.86 1.11
CA TRP A 271 -7.32 6.77 2.14
C TRP A 271 -7.49 6.19 3.55
N ALA A 272 -8.65 5.58 3.85
CA ALA A 272 -8.89 4.98 5.16
C ALA A 272 -7.94 3.80 5.43
N LEU A 273 -7.68 2.94 4.44
CA LEU A 273 -6.71 1.86 4.53
C LEU A 273 -5.29 2.39 4.79
N GLU A 274 -4.85 3.38 4.02
CA GLU A 274 -3.53 4.00 4.18
C GLU A 274 -3.33 4.53 5.61
N ASN A 275 -4.33 5.26 6.14
CA ASN A 275 -4.30 5.76 7.52
C ASN A 275 -4.25 4.64 8.57
N ALA A 276 -4.94 3.52 8.34
CA ALA A 276 -4.90 2.38 9.24
C ALA A 276 -3.50 1.74 9.29
N TRP A 277 -2.81 1.67 8.15
CA TRP A 277 -1.47 1.09 8.06
C TRP A 277 -0.39 1.99 8.67
N ILE A 278 -0.52 3.31 8.51
CA ILE A 278 0.43 4.29 9.05
C ILE A 278 0.12 4.76 10.47
N ALA A 279 -0.97 4.31 11.09
CA ALA A 279 -1.44 4.79 12.40
C ALA A 279 -0.39 4.72 13.53
N GLN A 280 0.57 3.78 13.43
CA GLN A 280 1.66 3.59 14.40
C GLN A 280 3.02 4.11 13.91
N TRP A 281 3.07 4.79 12.77
CA TRP A 281 4.30 5.38 12.26
C TRP A 281 4.49 6.76 12.92
N PRO A 282 5.63 7.03 13.57
CA PRO A 282 5.91 8.35 14.12
C PRO A 282 5.93 9.44 13.03
N SER A 283 6.53 9.10 11.88
CA SER A 283 6.61 9.96 10.70
C SER A 283 6.48 9.06 9.46
N PRO A 284 5.32 9.03 8.80
CA PRO A 284 5.13 8.28 7.56
C PRO A 284 5.95 8.91 6.42
N PRO A 285 6.84 8.16 5.76
CA PRO A 285 7.74 8.67 4.74
C PRO A 285 7.08 8.71 3.37
N ASN A 286 7.70 9.47 2.48
CA ASN A 286 7.42 9.47 1.06
C ASN A 286 8.44 8.64 0.26
N ILE A 287 8.14 8.38 -1.01
CA ILE A 287 9.02 7.63 -1.91
C ILE A 287 10.37 8.34 -2.12
N ASN A 288 10.39 9.68 -2.21
CA ASN A 288 11.65 10.41 -2.33
C ASN A 288 12.54 10.32 -1.07
N GLU A 289 11.94 10.14 0.11
CA GLU A 289 12.73 9.84 1.32
C GLU A 289 13.39 8.46 1.20
N TRP A 290 12.64 7.45 0.77
CA TRP A 290 13.18 6.10 0.55
C TRP A 290 14.24 6.08 -0.56
N ARG A 291 14.10 6.92 -1.57
CA ARG A 291 15.09 7.12 -2.63
C ARG A 291 16.39 7.69 -2.08
N ARG A 292 16.33 8.70 -1.21
CA ARG A 292 17.52 9.23 -0.51
C ARG A 292 18.16 8.17 0.39
N ASP A 293 17.36 7.38 1.09
CA ASP A 293 17.87 6.29 1.93
C ASP A 293 18.55 5.18 1.10
N ALA A 294 18.05 4.89 -0.10
CA ALA A 294 18.69 3.97 -1.06
C ALA A 294 19.97 4.57 -1.67
N ALA A 295 19.97 5.85 -2.05
CA ALA A 295 21.14 6.56 -2.54
C ALA A 295 22.26 6.67 -1.48
N ALA A 296 21.91 6.59 -0.20
CA ALA A 296 22.85 6.54 0.92
C ALA A 296 23.25 5.11 1.33
N GLY A 297 22.76 4.07 0.65
CA GLY A 297 23.04 2.66 0.97
C GLY A 297 22.42 2.19 2.31
N LYS A 298 21.48 2.96 2.88
CA LYS A 298 20.86 2.69 4.18
C LYS A 298 19.64 1.80 4.07
N ARG A 299 18.81 1.97 3.04
CA ARG A 299 17.62 1.14 2.78
C ARG A 299 17.70 0.49 1.39
N PRO A 300 17.18 -0.73 1.20
CA PRO A 300 17.02 -1.31 -0.13
C PRO A 300 16.12 -0.45 -1.03
N ALA A 301 16.34 -0.52 -2.33
CA ALA A 301 15.42 0.06 -3.29
C ALA A 301 14.07 -0.64 -3.25
N ALA A 302 12.98 0.13 -3.26
CA ALA A 302 11.62 -0.37 -3.30
C ALA A 302 11.03 -0.15 -4.70
N ILE A 303 10.41 -1.18 -5.27
CA ILE A 303 9.66 -1.10 -6.52
C ILE A 303 8.24 -1.60 -6.22
N PHE A 304 7.27 -0.69 -6.28
CA PHE A 304 5.85 -1.00 -6.14
C PHE A 304 5.24 -1.06 -7.53
N ASN A 305 4.91 -2.28 -7.98
CA ASN A 305 4.33 -2.52 -9.30
C ASN A 305 2.82 -2.26 -9.27
N ALA A 306 2.32 -1.51 -10.23
CA ALA A 306 0.92 -1.21 -10.42
C ALA A 306 0.56 -1.27 -11.91
N THR A 307 -0.72 -1.05 -12.23
CA THR A 307 -1.21 -1.08 -13.61
C THR A 307 -1.97 0.21 -13.91
N ALA A 308 -1.69 0.86 -15.03
CA ALA A 308 -2.51 1.97 -15.50
C ALA A 308 -3.77 1.42 -16.17
N ALA A 309 -4.95 1.77 -15.65
CA ALA A 309 -6.21 1.15 -16.02
C ALA A 309 -6.65 1.47 -17.45
N GLU A 310 -6.34 2.67 -17.95
CA GLU A 310 -6.79 3.16 -19.25
C GLU A 310 -6.10 2.45 -20.43
N ASN A 311 -4.82 2.11 -20.31
CA ASN A 311 -4.03 1.51 -21.38
C ASN A 311 -3.51 0.10 -21.05
N GLY A 312 -3.61 -0.34 -19.79
CA GLY A 312 -3.09 -1.63 -19.34
C GLY A 312 -1.56 -1.68 -19.24
N ASP A 313 -0.90 -0.53 -19.24
CA ASP A 313 0.57 -0.43 -19.15
C ASP A 313 1.06 -0.66 -17.72
N ARG A 314 2.30 -1.15 -17.61
CA ARG A 314 2.99 -1.31 -16.32
C ARG A 314 3.25 0.06 -15.73
N PHE A 315 2.83 0.28 -14.49
CA PHE A 315 3.05 1.52 -13.76
C PHE A 315 3.94 1.26 -12.54
N LEU A 316 5.07 1.96 -12.43
CA LEU A 316 6.04 1.76 -11.36
C LEU A 316 6.11 2.98 -10.44
N ILE A 317 5.97 2.74 -9.15
CA ILE A 317 6.27 3.72 -8.10
C ILE A 317 7.48 3.19 -7.34
N ALA A 318 8.64 3.80 -7.55
CA ALA A 318 9.90 3.23 -7.11
C ALA A 318 10.87 4.27 -6.52
N SER A 319 11.71 3.79 -5.61
CA SER A 319 12.80 4.58 -5.01
C SER A 319 14.10 4.50 -5.82
N THR A 320 14.06 3.88 -7.01
CA THR A 320 15.13 3.73 -8.01
C THR A 320 14.48 3.85 -9.39
N ASP A 321 15.23 4.26 -10.40
CA ASP A 321 14.72 4.38 -11.76
C ASP A 321 15.19 3.20 -12.60
N LEU A 322 14.30 2.67 -13.44
CA LEU A 322 14.67 1.74 -14.50
C LEU A 322 14.87 2.54 -15.79
N GLU A 323 15.98 2.34 -16.48
CA GLU A 323 16.15 2.90 -17.81
C GLU A 323 15.12 2.30 -18.76
N GLU A 324 14.52 3.15 -19.60
CA GLU A 324 13.60 2.70 -20.64
C GLU A 324 14.41 2.02 -21.76
N ASN A 325 13.86 0.95 -22.34
CA ASN A 325 14.37 0.28 -23.55
C ASN A 325 15.56 -0.70 -23.42
N VAL A 326 16.00 -1.09 -22.22
CA VAL A 326 17.11 -2.06 -22.10
C VAL A 326 16.76 -3.45 -22.69
N LEU A 327 15.54 -3.96 -22.44
CA LEU A 327 15.08 -5.22 -23.03
C LEU A 327 14.60 -5.09 -24.50
N SER A 328 14.23 -3.87 -24.90
CA SER A 328 13.82 -3.54 -26.28
C SER A 328 14.96 -3.76 -27.26
N ASP A 329 16.17 -3.32 -26.89
CA ASP A 329 17.35 -3.42 -27.74
C ASP A 329 17.85 -4.87 -27.84
N ALA A 330 17.58 -5.70 -26.84
CA ALA A 330 17.95 -7.13 -26.83
C ALA A 330 16.97 -8.04 -27.59
N MET A 331 15.67 -7.69 -27.64
CA MET A 331 14.62 -8.56 -28.20
C MET A 331 13.95 -8.04 -29.48
N GLY A 332 14.28 -6.84 -29.95
CA GLY A 332 13.82 -6.29 -31.23
C GLY A 332 12.34 -5.87 -31.26
N THR A 333 12.08 -4.57 -31.45
CA THR A 333 10.84 -3.93 -31.96
C THR A 333 9.46 -4.42 -31.46
N LEU A 334 9.37 -5.20 -30.38
CA LEU A 334 8.10 -5.57 -29.71
C LEU A 334 7.72 -4.59 -28.59
N ALA A 335 8.48 -3.50 -28.43
CA ALA A 335 8.48 -2.64 -27.25
C ALA A 335 7.57 -1.39 -27.35
N ASP A 336 6.38 -1.52 -27.93
CA ASP A 336 5.36 -0.45 -27.84
C ASP A 336 4.63 -0.42 -26.48
N LYS A 337 4.92 -1.37 -25.57
CA LYS A 337 4.42 -1.32 -24.19
C LYS A 337 5.32 -0.46 -23.31
N VAL A 338 4.86 0.75 -23.02
CA VAL A 338 5.57 1.75 -22.23
C VAL A 338 5.48 1.40 -20.76
N THR A 339 6.61 1.15 -20.10
CA THR A 339 6.64 1.15 -18.63
C THR A 339 6.57 2.58 -18.13
N ILE A 340 5.46 2.94 -17.49
CA ILE A 340 5.24 4.26 -16.92
C ILE A 340 5.90 4.32 -15.54
N GLN A 341 6.89 5.19 -15.36
CA GLN A 341 7.51 5.43 -14.06
C GLN A 341 7.01 6.74 -13.46
N PHE A 342 6.53 6.69 -12.21
CA PHE A 342 5.99 7.86 -11.51
C PHE A 342 7.01 9.00 -11.44
N SER A 343 8.27 8.70 -11.10
CA SER A 343 9.35 9.69 -10.99
C SER A 343 9.57 10.49 -12.27
N LYS A 344 9.50 9.81 -13.43
CA LYS A 344 9.67 10.42 -14.76
C LYS A 344 8.41 11.15 -15.24
N ARG A 345 7.24 10.58 -14.97
CA ARG A 345 5.96 11.11 -15.46
C ARG A 345 5.41 12.26 -14.62
N PHE A 346 5.85 12.36 -13.35
CA PHE A 346 5.49 13.41 -12.40
C PHE A 346 6.74 14.05 -11.78
N PRO A 347 7.58 14.73 -12.58
CA PRO A 347 8.80 15.36 -12.06
C PRO A 347 8.44 16.43 -11.02
N GLY A 348 9.14 16.41 -9.88
CA GLY A 348 8.90 17.35 -8.77
C GLY A 348 7.69 17.02 -7.89
N TYR A 349 6.95 15.95 -8.19
CA TYR A 349 5.93 15.40 -7.31
C TYR A 349 6.46 14.21 -6.52
N ASP A 350 5.83 13.97 -5.38
CA ASP A 350 6.14 12.89 -4.48
C ASP A 350 4.85 12.27 -3.94
N VAL A 351 4.95 11.06 -3.42
CA VAL A 351 3.82 10.29 -2.93
C VAL A 351 4.19 9.56 -1.63
N PRO A 352 3.28 9.49 -0.65
CA PRO A 352 3.52 8.68 0.55
C PRO A 352 3.77 7.22 0.17
N VAL A 353 4.68 6.56 0.90
CA VAL A 353 4.98 5.14 0.67
C VAL A 353 3.74 4.27 0.86
N ALA A 354 2.89 4.60 1.84
CA ALA A 354 1.63 3.90 2.06
C ALA A 354 0.69 3.99 0.85
N THR A 355 0.65 5.15 0.21
CA THR A 355 -0.11 5.36 -1.02
C THR A 355 0.49 4.55 -2.17
N ALA A 356 1.82 4.50 -2.32
CA ALA A 356 2.47 3.65 -3.33
C ALA A 356 2.16 2.15 -3.15
N ALA A 357 2.25 1.65 -1.91
CA ALA A 357 1.89 0.28 -1.58
C ALA A 357 0.39 0.00 -1.80
N ARG A 358 -0.48 0.98 -1.50
CA ARG A 358 -1.92 0.87 -1.73
C ARG A 358 -2.29 0.89 -3.21
N LEU A 359 -1.62 1.71 -4.03
CA LEU A 359 -1.78 1.73 -5.50
C LEU A 359 -1.44 0.37 -6.10
N SER A 360 -0.31 -0.22 -5.70
CA SER A 360 0.06 -1.59 -6.06
C SER A 360 -0.99 -2.65 -5.65
N ALA A 361 -1.75 -2.39 -4.57
CA ALA A 361 -2.80 -3.26 -4.03
C ALA A 361 -4.23 -2.77 -4.28
N SER A 362 -4.46 -2.00 -5.35
CA SER A 362 -5.77 -1.44 -5.67
C SER A 362 -6.65 -2.44 -6.39
N PHE A 363 -7.37 -3.25 -5.62
CA PHE A 363 -8.38 -4.16 -6.14
C PHE A 363 -9.76 -3.50 -5.96
N PRO A 364 -10.49 -3.13 -7.04
CA PRO A 364 -11.67 -2.27 -7.01
C PRO A 364 -12.73 -2.64 -5.95
N TYR A 365 -12.91 -3.94 -5.70
CA TYR A 365 -13.82 -4.47 -4.70
C TYR A 365 -13.47 -4.11 -3.24
N VAL A 366 -12.27 -3.59 -3.00
CA VAL A 366 -11.70 -3.34 -1.66
C VAL A 366 -11.12 -1.94 -1.54
N SER A 367 -10.43 -1.45 -2.57
CA SER A 367 -9.86 -0.10 -2.68
C SER A 367 -10.09 0.44 -4.09
N PRO A 368 -10.30 1.75 -4.26
CA PRO A 368 -10.57 2.31 -5.58
C PRO A 368 -9.30 2.34 -6.42
N GLU A 369 -9.47 2.20 -7.73
CA GLU A 369 -8.48 2.71 -8.67
C GLU A 369 -8.60 4.23 -8.63
N ALA A 370 -7.50 4.88 -8.32
CA ALA A 370 -7.48 6.32 -8.09
C ALA A 370 -6.45 6.97 -9.02
N GLN A 371 -6.77 8.16 -9.50
CA GLN A 371 -5.85 9.00 -10.26
C GLN A 371 -5.13 10.01 -9.33
N PRO A 372 -3.99 10.59 -9.72
CA PRO A 372 -3.32 11.58 -8.88
C PRO A 372 -4.15 12.86 -8.75
N SER A 373 -4.14 13.46 -7.55
CA SER A 373 -4.86 14.70 -7.25
C SER A 373 -4.34 15.93 -8.00
N ASP A 374 -3.11 15.87 -8.50
CA ASP A 374 -2.44 16.94 -9.23
C ASP A 374 -1.38 16.37 -10.19
N GLY A 375 -0.74 17.22 -10.99
CA GLY A 375 0.22 16.84 -12.02
C GLY A 375 -0.35 16.93 -13.43
N PRO A 376 0.46 16.61 -14.46
CA PRO A 376 0.08 16.81 -15.86
C PRO A 376 -1.17 16.00 -16.21
N ALA A 377 -2.15 16.64 -16.86
CA ALA A 377 -3.46 16.01 -17.17
C ALA A 377 -3.31 14.73 -18.01
N THR A 378 -2.36 14.71 -18.94
CA THR A 378 -2.06 13.55 -19.80
C THR A 378 -1.42 12.38 -19.04
N SER A 379 -1.04 12.55 -17.77
CA SER A 379 -0.45 11.53 -16.91
C SER A 379 -1.44 10.91 -15.94
N ARG A 380 -2.66 11.44 -15.83
CA ARG A 380 -3.58 11.12 -14.73
C ARG A 380 -4.34 9.82 -15.01
N PHE A 381 -3.59 8.72 -15.03
CA PHE A 381 -4.13 7.38 -15.13
C PHE A 381 -4.75 6.96 -13.80
N HIS A 382 -5.82 6.17 -13.89
CA HIS A 382 -6.31 5.39 -12.76
C HIS A 382 -5.36 4.22 -12.53
N ILE A 383 -4.93 4.06 -11.27
CA ILE A 383 -3.92 3.08 -10.94
C ILE A 383 -4.58 1.90 -10.23
N GLY A 384 -4.54 0.74 -10.88
CA GLY A 384 -5.01 -0.54 -10.37
C GLY A 384 -3.90 -1.45 -9.86
N ASP A 385 -4.30 -2.57 -9.27
CA ASP A 385 -3.42 -3.59 -8.70
C ASP A 385 -2.33 -4.04 -9.70
N GLY A 386 -1.09 -4.16 -9.24
CA GLY A 386 0.03 -4.59 -10.08
C GLY A 386 -0.13 -6.00 -10.63
N GLY A 387 -0.90 -6.84 -9.94
CA GLY A 387 -1.22 -8.20 -10.36
C GLY A 387 -2.18 -8.28 -11.53
N TYR A 388 -2.64 -7.15 -12.10
CA TYR A 388 -3.25 -7.13 -13.44
C TYR A 388 -2.18 -7.23 -14.54
N TYR A 389 -1.00 -6.65 -14.34
CA TYR A 389 0.12 -6.70 -15.30
C TYR A 389 1.08 -7.87 -15.02
N ASP A 390 1.66 -7.91 -13.83
CA ASP A 390 2.61 -8.92 -13.34
C ASP A 390 2.35 -9.17 -11.85
N ASN A 391 1.82 -10.34 -11.50
CA ASN A 391 1.53 -10.67 -10.10
C ASN A 391 2.77 -11.13 -9.30
N SER A 392 3.87 -11.47 -9.96
CA SER A 392 5.06 -12.05 -9.33
C SER A 392 6.06 -10.98 -8.86
N GLY A 393 6.11 -9.86 -9.58
CA GLY A 393 7.13 -8.83 -9.41
C GLY A 393 8.50 -9.25 -9.94
N VAL A 394 8.61 -10.43 -10.54
CA VAL A 394 9.87 -10.99 -11.07
C VAL A 394 10.36 -10.12 -12.21
N LEU A 395 9.51 -9.75 -13.17
CA LEU A 395 9.92 -8.96 -14.34
C LEU A 395 10.71 -7.70 -13.94
N SER A 396 10.17 -6.90 -13.02
CA SER A 396 10.83 -5.67 -12.56
C SER A 396 12.08 -5.94 -11.73
N ALA A 397 12.16 -7.07 -11.01
CA ALA A 397 13.38 -7.48 -10.31
C ALA A 397 14.49 -7.88 -11.29
N LEU A 398 14.15 -8.60 -12.35
CA LEU A 398 15.10 -9.04 -13.37
C LEU A 398 15.64 -7.86 -14.17
N GLU A 399 14.78 -6.95 -14.64
CA GLU A 399 15.18 -5.71 -15.29
C GLU A 399 16.12 -4.86 -14.41
N TRP A 400 15.80 -4.77 -13.11
CA TRP A 400 16.65 -4.07 -12.15
C TRP A 400 18.02 -4.74 -12.03
N MET A 401 18.08 -6.07 -11.94
CA MET A 401 19.35 -6.82 -11.86
C MET A 401 20.18 -6.70 -13.14
N GLU A 402 19.53 -6.72 -14.31
CA GLU A 402 20.19 -6.54 -15.60
C GLU A 402 20.87 -5.18 -15.69
N GLN A 403 20.18 -4.11 -15.30
CA GLN A 403 20.75 -2.76 -15.25
C GLN A 403 21.80 -2.59 -14.15
N ALA A 404 21.72 -3.37 -13.07
CA ALA A 404 22.71 -3.42 -12.00
C ALA A 404 23.91 -4.33 -12.32
N ALA A 405 23.89 -5.07 -13.44
CA ALA A 405 24.75 -6.24 -13.63
C ALA A 405 26.25 -5.90 -13.58
N SER A 406 26.64 -4.75 -14.13
CA SER A 406 28.03 -4.29 -14.10
C SER A 406 28.55 -4.03 -12.68
N ALA A 407 27.70 -3.52 -11.79
CA ALA A 407 28.04 -3.25 -10.39
C ALA A 407 27.92 -4.50 -9.51
N LEU A 408 27.10 -5.47 -9.91
CA LEU A 408 26.95 -6.77 -9.24
C LEU A 408 28.06 -7.76 -9.58
N LYS A 409 28.92 -7.46 -10.57
CA LYS A 409 29.97 -8.37 -11.01
C LYS A 409 30.89 -8.78 -9.85
N GLY A 410 31.02 -10.09 -9.65
CA GLY A 410 31.80 -10.70 -8.57
C GLY A 410 30.97 -11.10 -7.35
N HIS A 411 29.81 -10.48 -7.14
CA HIS A 411 28.93 -10.82 -6.02
C HIS A 411 28.17 -12.13 -6.28
N PRO A 412 28.05 -13.01 -5.27
CA PRO A 412 27.02 -14.04 -5.30
C PRO A 412 25.65 -13.36 -5.16
N VAL A 413 24.72 -13.67 -6.08
CA VAL A 413 23.39 -13.05 -6.14
C VAL A 413 22.31 -14.10 -5.87
N LEU A 414 21.45 -13.82 -4.89
CA LEU A 414 20.27 -14.62 -4.59
C LEU A 414 19.01 -13.87 -4.98
N LEU A 415 18.18 -14.50 -5.81
CA LEU A 415 16.84 -14.03 -6.15
C LEU A 415 15.83 -14.68 -5.20
N LEU A 416 15.36 -13.92 -4.21
CA LEU A 416 14.40 -14.40 -3.23
C LEU A 416 12.98 -14.19 -3.75
N LEU A 417 12.31 -15.29 -4.11
CA LEU A 417 10.94 -15.30 -4.57
C LEU A 417 10.00 -15.57 -3.40
N ILE A 418 9.03 -14.70 -3.16
CA ILE A 418 8.03 -14.89 -2.11
C ILE A 418 6.65 -14.88 -2.76
N ASP A 419 5.92 -15.98 -2.65
CA ASP A 419 4.59 -16.09 -3.24
C ASP A 419 3.58 -16.59 -2.21
N SER A 420 2.39 -15.98 -2.21
CA SER A 420 1.29 -16.31 -1.34
C SER A 420 0.20 -17.18 -1.99
N GLU A 421 0.48 -17.72 -3.18
CA GLU A 421 -0.32 -18.59 -4.06
C GLU A 421 -1.74 -18.97 -3.56
N PRO A 422 -2.81 -18.61 -4.29
CA PRO A 422 -4.06 -19.35 -4.24
C PRO A 422 -3.79 -20.73 -4.82
N GLY A 423 -3.97 -21.78 -4.03
CA GLY A 423 -3.57 -23.15 -4.37
C GLY A 423 -4.18 -23.65 -5.68
N THR A 424 -3.59 -24.75 -6.16
CA THR A 424 -3.90 -25.50 -7.39
C THR A 424 -5.26 -25.17 -8.01
N PRO A 425 -5.33 -24.93 -9.33
CA PRO A 425 -6.58 -24.68 -10.06
C PRO A 425 -7.68 -25.61 -9.57
N GLY A 426 -8.85 -25.04 -9.28
CA GLY A 426 -9.99 -25.82 -8.81
C GLY A 426 -10.31 -26.96 -9.78
N PRO A 427 -10.79 -28.12 -9.28
CA PRO A 427 -11.10 -29.25 -10.14
C PRO A 427 -12.19 -28.87 -11.16
N ALA A 428 -12.22 -29.57 -12.29
CA ALA A 428 -13.31 -29.46 -13.24
C ALA A 428 -14.66 -29.75 -12.54
N GLN A 429 -15.63 -28.87 -12.72
CA GLN A 429 -16.95 -28.97 -12.12
C GLN A 429 -18.03 -28.89 -13.19
N ARG A 430 -19.14 -29.61 -13.00
CA ARG A 430 -20.36 -29.41 -13.81
C ARG A 430 -20.93 -28.03 -13.53
N TRP A 431 -21.37 -27.33 -14.57
CA TRP A 431 -21.95 -25.99 -14.47
C TRP A 431 -23.46 -26.05 -14.61
N SER A 432 -24.15 -25.19 -13.86
CA SER A 432 -25.55 -24.87 -14.10
C SER A 432 -25.65 -23.64 -15.00
N TRP A 433 -26.81 -23.40 -15.63
CA TRP A 433 -26.99 -22.24 -16.52
C TRP A 433 -26.79 -20.91 -15.77
N GLN A 434 -27.11 -20.84 -14.48
CA GLN A 434 -26.91 -19.63 -13.67
C GLN A 434 -25.43 -19.25 -13.53
N ARG A 435 -24.52 -20.23 -13.61
CA ARG A 435 -23.08 -19.96 -13.55
C ARG A 435 -22.60 -19.16 -14.74
N GLN A 436 -23.33 -19.18 -15.87
CA GLN A 436 -22.98 -18.40 -17.07
C GLN A 436 -23.00 -16.88 -16.81
N PHE A 437 -23.78 -16.38 -15.84
CA PHE A 437 -23.79 -14.95 -15.51
C PHE A 437 -22.50 -14.46 -14.85
N VAL A 438 -21.81 -15.33 -14.13
CA VAL A 438 -20.56 -15.00 -13.42
C VAL A 438 -19.34 -15.60 -14.10
N ALA A 439 -19.53 -16.55 -15.02
CA ALA A 439 -18.46 -17.27 -15.69
C ALA A 439 -17.40 -16.38 -16.35
N PRO A 440 -17.74 -15.27 -17.06
CA PRO A 440 -16.71 -14.38 -17.61
C PRO A 440 -15.82 -13.76 -16.53
N VAL A 441 -16.42 -13.32 -15.42
CA VAL A 441 -15.69 -12.69 -14.30
C VAL A 441 -14.85 -13.73 -13.55
N ASP A 442 -15.44 -14.88 -13.22
CA ASP A 442 -14.74 -16.00 -12.58
C ASP A 442 -13.54 -16.45 -13.44
N THR A 443 -13.74 -16.57 -14.75
CA THR A 443 -12.69 -16.97 -15.69
C THR A 443 -11.58 -15.94 -15.72
N LEU A 444 -11.91 -14.64 -15.79
CA LEU A 444 -10.92 -13.57 -15.77
C LEU A 444 -10.08 -13.60 -14.48
N LEU A 445 -10.72 -13.82 -13.32
CA LEU A 445 -10.02 -13.94 -12.03
C LEU A 445 -9.14 -15.20 -11.93
N ASN A 446 -9.60 -16.31 -12.50
CA ASN A 446 -8.82 -17.55 -12.57
C ASN A 446 -7.62 -17.41 -13.52
N VAL A 447 -7.82 -16.80 -14.70
CA VAL A 447 -6.76 -16.51 -15.67
C VAL A 447 -5.72 -15.59 -15.06
N ARG A 448 -6.13 -14.52 -14.35
CA ARG A 448 -5.21 -13.65 -13.61
C ARG A 448 -4.27 -14.45 -12.71
N THR A 449 -4.75 -15.48 -12.04
CA THR A 449 -3.93 -16.28 -11.13
C THR A 449 -3.07 -17.28 -11.89
N ALA A 450 -3.68 -18.16 -12.69
CA ALA A 450 -3.00 -19.28 -13.32
C ALA A 450 -2.01 -18.85 -14.42
N SER A 451 -2.37 -17.85 -15.25
CA SER A 451 -1.48 -17.38 -16.32
C SER A 451 -0.24 -16.68 -15.77
N GLN A 452 -0.41 -15.88 -14.71
CA GLN A 452 0.69 -15.15 -14.08
C GLN A 452 1.68 -16.09 -13.38
N GLN A 453 1.22 -17.23 -12.85
CA GLN A 453 2.09 -18.26 -12.29
C GLN A 453 2.97 -18.90 -13.36
N VAL A 454 2.36 -19.35 -14.47
CA VAL A 454 3.10 -19.96 -15.59
C VAL A 454 4.11 -18.96 -16.14
N ARG A 455 3.69 -17.70 -16.30
CA ARG A 455 4.54 -16.61 -16.78
C ARG A 455 5.71 -16.35 -15.83
N GLY A 456 5.48 -16.20 -14.53
CA GLY A 456 6.55 -15.95 -13.56
C GLY A 456 7.56 -17.10 -13.46
N ALA A 457 7.09 -18.35 -13.52
CA ALA A 457 7.98 -19.52 -13.57
C ALA A 457 8.82 -19.55 -14.86
N PHE A 458 8.21 -19.23 -16.00
CA PHE A 458 8.89 -19.13 -17.28
C PHE A 458 9.92 -17.99 -17.30
N GLU A 459 9.54 -16.79 -16.83
CA GLU A 459 10.42 -15.62 -16.74
C GLU A 459 11.62 -15.90 -15.84
N THR A 460 11.42 -16.53 -14.68
CA THR A 460 12.51 -16.93 -13.79
C THR A 460 13.47 -17.90 -14.49
N ALA A 461 12.94 -18.95 -15.13
CA ALA A 461 13.76 -19.94 -15.83
C ALA A 461 14.55 -19.35 -17.00
N LEU A 462 13.94 -18.43 -17.74
CA LEU A 462 14.59 -17.71 -18.84
C LEU A 462 15.69 -16.78 -18.32
N ALA A 463 15.40 -16.04 -17.26
CA ALA A 463 16.33 -15.10 -16.65
C ALA A 463 17.56 -15.79 -16.08
N GLN A 464 17.41 -16.93 -15.41
CA GLN A 464 18.55 -17.73 -14.97
C GLN A 464 19.48 -18.03 -16.16
N ARG A 465 18.93 -18.51 -17.28
CA ARG A 465 19.73 -18.76 -18.49
C ARG A 465 20.40 -17.47 -18.98
N GLN A 466 19.68 -16.37 -19.07
CA GLN A 466 20.22 -15.09 -19.56
C GLN A 466 21.35 -14.55 -18.66
N PHE A 467 21.21 -14.58 -17.33
CA PHE A 467 22.24 -14.10 -16.43
C PHE A 467 23.50 -14.97 -16.47
N HIS A 468 23.33 -16.29 -16.55
CA HIS A 468 24.46 -17.22 -16.68
C HIS A 468 25.23 -17.03 -17.99
N PHE A 469 24.53 -16.90 -19.13
CA PHE A 469 25.19 -16.86 -20.45
C PHE A 469 25.52 -15.45 -20.97
N GLY A 470 24.72 -14.44 -20.65
CA GLY A 470 24.88 -13.07 -21.17
C GLY A 470 25.71 -12.18 -20.26
N SER A 471 25.37 -12.13 -18.97
CA SER A 471 25.98 -11.18 -18.01
C SER A 471 27.11 -11.78 -17.18
N GLY A 472 27.28 -13.11 -17.21
CA GLY A 472 28.22 -13.82 -16.34
C GLY A 472 27.89 -13.73 -14.85
N LEU A 473 26.62 -13.45 -14.52
CA LEU A 473 26.12 -13.41 -13.15
C LEU A 473 25.55 -14.78 -12.77
N GLU A 474 26.01 -15.33 -11.66
CA GLU A 474 25.41 -16.52 -11.07
C GLU A 474 24.26 -16.10 -10.15
N VAL A 475 23.03 -16.38 -10.58
CA VAL A 475 21.82 -16.04 -9.81
C VAL A 475 21.19 -17.31 -9.24
N MET A 476 21.15 -17.42 -7.92
CA MET A 476 20.52 -18.52 -7.21
C MET A 476 19.09 -18.15 -6.81
N PRO A 477 18.03 -18.71 -7.42
CA PRO A 477 16.67 -18.47 -6.97
C PRO A 477 16.34 -19.34 -5.75
N VAL A 478 15.67 -18.75 -4.77
CA VAL A 478 15.07 -19.47 -3.64
C VAL A 478 13.62 -19.03 -3.50
N SER A 479 12.69 -19.98 -3.47
CA SER A 479 11.24 -19.69 -3.47
C SER A 479 10.56 -20.07 -2.16
N PHE A 480 9.91 -19.09 -1.54
CA PHE A 480 9.05 -19.25 -0.37
C PHE A 480 7.58 -19.21 -0.78
N LEU A 481 7.10 -20.39 -1.18
CA LEU A 481 5.70 -20.57 -1.59
C LEU A 481 4.80 -20.86 -0.38
N TYR A 482 3.72 -20.07 -0.24
CA TYR A 482 2.61 -20.38 0.66
C TYR A 482 1.55 -21.19 -0.08
N SER A 483 1.69 -22.51 -0.11
CA SER A 483 0.69 -23.38 -0.72
C SER A 483 -0.58 -23.45 0.14
N SER A 484 -1.74 -23.05 -0.39
CA SER A 484 -3.02 -23.17 0.33
C SER A 484 -4.18 -23.45 -0.60
N SER A 485 -4.98 -24.49 -0.33
CA SER A 485 -6.21 -24.78 -1.08
C SER A 485 -7.32 -23.74 -0.89
N LEU A 486 -7.17 -22.82 0.06
CA LEU A 486 -8.12 -21.75 0.31
C LEU A 486 -7.69 -20.46 -0.41
N PRO A 487 -8.62 -19.72 -1.01
CA PRO A 487 -8.31 -18.43 -1.62
C PRO A 487 -7.80 -17.45 -0.56
N ALA A 488 -6.92 -16.53 -1.00
CA ALA A 488 -6.43 -15.48 -0.12
C ALA A 488 -7.60 -14.59 0.33
N PRO A 489 -7.70 -14.25 1.63
CA PRO A 489 -8.70 -13.28 2.08
C PRO A 489 -8.34 -11.89 1.53
N LEU A 490 -9.21 -11.37 0.66
CA LEU A 490 -9.11 -10.00 0.12
C LEU A 490 -9.67 -8.93 1.07
N SER A 491 -10.23 -9.36 2.21
CA SER A 491 -10.92 -8.49 3.15
C SER A 491 -10.00 -7.63 4.03
N TRP A 492 -8.67 -7.69 3.87
CA TRP A 492 -7.71 -7.07 4.80
C TRP A 492 -7.94 -7.44 6.27
N HIS A 493 -8.34 -8.69 6.50
CA HIS A 493 -8.49 -9.29 7.83
C HIS A 493 -7.98 -10.73 7.82
N LEU A 494 -7.14 -11.06 8.80
CA LEU A 494 -6.72 -12.44 9.08
C LEU A 494 -7.32 -12.89 10.41
N THR A 495 -7.96 -14.06 10.41
CA THR A 495 -8.36 -14.74 11.65
C THR A 495 -7.13 -15.23 12.41
N ASN A 496 -7.29 -15.52 13.71
CA ASN A 496 -6.20 -16.09 14.50
C ASN A 496 -5.71 -17.43 13.93
N ALA A 497 -6.62 -18.25 13.38
CA ALA A 497 -6.27 -19.50 12.71
C ALA A 497 -5.42 -19.26 11.44
N GLN A 498 -5.76 -18.25 10.63
CA GLN A 498 -4.98 -17.89 9.45
C GLN A 498 -3.60 -17.34 9.81
N LYS A 499 -3.50 -16.52 10.88
CA LYS A 499 -2.21 -16.06 11.40
C LYS A 499 -1.35 -17.23 11.88
N ALA A 500 -1.93 -18.15 12.63
CA ALA A 500 -1.24 -19.37 13.08
C ALA A 500 -0.78 -20.22 11.89
N ALA A 501 -1.60 -20.35 10.84
CA ALA A 501 -1.23 -21.07 9.61
C ALA A 501 -0.04 -20.42 8.89
N ILE A 502 0.09 -19.08 8.91
CA ILE A 502 1.26 -18.36 8.37
C ILE A 502 2.53 -18.72 9.17
N SER A 503 2.47 -18.65 10.49
CA SER A 503 3.60 -19.04 11.34
C SER A 503 3.94 -20.52 11.24
N GLN A 504 2.95 -21.39 11.02
CA GLN A 504 3.17 -22.82 10.80
C GLN A 504 3.84 -23.09 9.44
N LYS A 505 3.35 -22.46 8.36
CA LYS A 505 3.94 -22.61 7.02
C LYS A 505 5.39 -22.14 6.96
N TRP A 506 5.74 -21.11 7.72
CA TRP A 506 7.14 -20.70 7.91
C TRP A 506 8.01 -21.83 8.50
N LYS A 507 7.52 -22.56 9.51
CA LYS A 507 8.24 -23.69 10.12
C LYS A 507 8.39 -24.88 9.17
N GLU A 508 7.48 -25.04 8.23
CA GLU A 508 7.48 -26.11 7.21
C GLU A 508 8.47 -25.86 6.05
N LYS A 509 9.30 -24.80 6.13
CA LYS A 509 10.28 -24.41 5.10
C LYS A 509 11.77 -24.54 5.53
N PRO A 510 12.19 -25.61 6.23
CA PRO A 510 13.55 -25.69 6.77
C PRO A 510 14.63 -25.74 5.67
N ARG A 511 14.33 -26.33 4.50
CA ARG A 511 15.29 -26.44 3.40
C ARG A 511 15.59 -25.08 2.78
N GLU A 512 14.55 -24.35 2.42
CA GLU A 512 14.66 -23.02 1.82
C GLU A 512 15.30 -22.02 2.80
N ARG A 513 14.97 -22.13 4.09
CA ARG A 513 15.62 -21.34 5.15
C ARG A 513 17.11 -21.64 5.23
N GLN A 514 17.50 -22.92 5.25
CA GLN A 514 18.91 -23.31 5.31
C GLN A 514 19.67 -22.82 4.07
N GLN A 515 19.09 -22.92 2.86
CA GLN A 515 19.71 -22.40 1.63
C GLN A 515 20.06 -20.90 1.73
N VAL A 516 19.16 -20.08 2.30
CA VAL A 516 19.44 -18.66 2.49
C VAL A 516 20.50 -18.45 3.57
N MET A 517 20.48 -19.20 4.67
CA MET A 517 21.49 -19.09 5.73
C MET A 517 22.88 -19.51 5.23
N ASP A 518 22.97 -20.58 4.45
CA ASP A 518 24.22 -21.03 3.80
C ASP A 518 24.74 -19.94 2.86
N PHE A 519 23.87 -19.34 2.05
CA PHE A 519 24.20 -18.22 1.15
C PHE A 519 24.70 -16.99 1.91
N LEU A 520 24.14 -16.71 3.09
CA LEU A 520 24.59 -15.64 3.98
C LEU A 520 25.88 -15.98 4.77
N GLY A 521 26.47 -17.15 4.53
CA GLY A 521 27.69 -17.61 5.18
C GLY A 521 27.49 -17.95 6.66
N CYS A 522 26.30 -18.37 7.06
CA CYS A 522 26.01 -18.78 8.43
C CYS A 522 26.64 -20.13 8.76
N LYS A 523 27.39 -20.19 9.87
CA LYS A 523 27.99 -21.43 10.40
C LYS A 523 27.13 -21.97 11.53
N SER A 524 26.65 -23.19 11.38
CA SER A 524 25.88 -23.88 12.42
C SER A 524 26.65 -23.93 13.74
N ALA A 525 25.94 -23.71 14.85
CA ALA A 525 26.49 -23.99 16.17
C ALA A 525 26.84 -25.49 16.25
N ALA A 526 28.04 -25.83 16.74
CA ALA A 526 28.39 -27.21 17.01
C ALA A 526 27.39 -27.82 18.02
N PRO A 527 27.02 -29.11 17.86
CA PRO A 527 26.04 -29.77 18.72
C PRO A 527 26.43 -29.83 20.19
#